data_AF-A0A2G5BL90-F1
#
_entry.id   AF-A0A2G5BL90-F1
#
_cell.length_a   1.000
_cell.length_b   1.000
_cell.length_c   1.000
_cell.angle_alpha   90.00
_cell.angle_beta   90.00
_cell.angle_gamma   90.00
#
_symmetry.space_group_name_H-M   'P 1'
#
loop_
_entity.id
_entity.type
_entity.pdbx_description
1 polymer ?
#
loop_
_entity_poly.entity_id
_entity_poly.type
_entity_poly.pdbx_seq_one_letter_code
_entity_poly.pdbx_strand_id
1 'polypeptide(L)'
;MAFLTRLIVGPLSQRAFIRSMTTIDSSALSAAVNEAALTTRVPNKAMIPTPRGKFDSPVVFLETIGRGCEKLTDKFKDWDHLFQADGPTMKDKLGIGLKQRKWILMWTNKFRLGIDPYFISTSKKHTMSRVQRLARIKRRRAKKQK
;
A
#
# COMPACT_ATOMS: atom_id res chain seq x y z
N MET A 1 55.96 -13.29 -39.14
CA MET A 1 56.61 -14.01 -38.03
C MET A 1 55.51 -14.42 -37.06
N ALA A 2 54.72 -15.48 -37.29
CA ALA A 2 55.03 -16.91 -37.23
C ALA A 2 55.58 -17.37 -35.87
N PHE A 3 55.08 -18.54 -35.43
CA PHE A 3 55.43 -19.37 -34.26
C PHE A 3 54.63 -19.07 -32.96
N LEU A 4 53.95 -20.01 -32.28
CA LEU A 4 53.84 -21.47 -32.36
C LEU A 4 52.56 -21.96 -31.66
N THR A 5 51.94 -22.95 -32.28
CA THR A 5 50.98 -23.91 -31.71
C THR A 5 51.65 -24.85 -30.69
N ARG A 6 50.94 -25.24 -29.63
CA ARG A 6 50.97 -26.64 -29.15
C ARG A 6 49.74 -27.00 -28.30
N LEU A 7 48.92 -27.88 -28.87
CA LEU A 7 47.98 -28.79 -28.19
C LEU A 7 48.76 -29.78 -27.29
N ILE A 8 48.14 -30.30 -26.22
CA ILE A 8 48.22 -31.71 -25.74
C ILE A 8 47.26 -31.88 -24.53
N VAL A 9 46.11 -32.57 -24.71
CA VAL A 9 45.74 -33.94 -24.26
C VAL A 9 45.10 -34.01 -22.85
N GLY A 10 43.87 -34.56 -22.75
CA GLY A 10 43.16 -34.94 -21.50
C GLY A 10 43.72 -36.22 -20.85
N PRO A 11 42.95 -37.14 -20.20
CA PRO A 11 41.54 -37.15 -19.82
C PRO A 11 41.30 -37.63 -18.35
N LEU A 12 40.03 -37.90 -18.01
CA LEU A 12 39.55 -38.86 -16.99
C LEU A 12 39.97 -38.67 -15.52
N SER A 13 39.01 -38.31 -14.68
CA SER A 13 38.75 -39.15 -13.50
C SER A 13 37.33 -38.95 -12.98
N GLN A 14 36.59 -40.04 -13.01
CA GLN A 14 35.27 -40.17 -12.42
C GLN A 14 35.37 -40.07 -10.91
N ARG A 15 34.57 -39.21 -10.30
CA ARG A 15 34.10 -39.44 -8.93
C ARG A 15 32.60 -39.20 -8.87
N ALA A 16 31.88 -40.29 -9.04
CA ALA A 16 30.52 -40.42 -8.55
C ALA A 16 30.50 -40.01 -7.07
N PHE A 17 29.65 -39.05 -6.73
CA PHE A 17 29.14 -38.92 -5.38
C PHE A 17 27.63 -38.72 -5.47
N ILE A 18 26.94 -39.86 -5.50
CA ILE A 18 25.51 -39.97 -5.26
C ILE A 18 25.29 -39.50 -3.81
N ARG A 19 24.82 -38.27 -3.62
CA ARG A 19 24.26 -37.84 -2.34
C ARG A 19 22.75 -37.98 -2.43
N SER A 20 22.29 -39.12 -1.90
CA SER A 20 20.98 -39.38 -1.31
C SER A 20 20.03 -38.16 -1.30
N MET A 21 18.99 -38.21 -2.12
CA MET A 21 17.82 -37.35 -1.95
C MET A 21 17.03 -37.87 -0.77
N THR A 22 17.10 -37.18 0.36
CA THR A 22 16.09 -37.31 1.42
C THR A 22 14.76 -36.89 0.84
N THR A 23 13.84 -37.84 0.69
CA THR A 23 12.43 -37.59 0.46
C THR A 23 11.92 -36.71 1.60
N ILE A 24 11.66 -35.44 1.29
CA ILE A 24 10.85 -34.61 2.18
C ILE A 24 9.41 -35.03 1.88
N ASP A 25 8.80 -35.75 2.81
CA ASP A 25 7.39 -36.09 2.74
C ASP A 25 6.56 -34.78 2.71
N SER A 26 5.86 -34.55 1.60
CA SER A 26 4.99 -33.38 1.37
C SER A 26 3.89 -33.19 2.43
N SER A 27 3.62 -34.20 3.27
CA SER A 27 2.59 -34.14 4.31
C SER A 27 2.98 -33.28 5.51
N ALA A 28 4.28 -33.11 5.80
CA ALA A 28 4.74 -32.26 6.90
C ALA A 28 4.66 -30.75 6.57
N LEU A 29 4.68 -30.40 5.26
CA LEU A 29 4.54 -29.01 4.82
C LEU A 29 3.10 -28.49 4.97
N SER A 30 2.09 -29.38 4.90
CA SER A 30 0.67 -28.98 4.98
C SER A 30 0.22 -28.66 6.41
N ALA A 31 0.85 -29.25 7.43
CA ALA A 31 0.58 -28.94 8.83
C ALA A 31 1.18 -27.59 9.24
N ALA A 32 2.39 -27.25 8.76
CA ALA A 32 3.06 -26.00 9.10
C ALA A 32 2.43 -24.75 8.44
N VAL A 33 1.83 -24.88 7.25
CA VAL A 33 1.13 -23.75 6.61
C VAL A 33 -0.15 -23.34 7.32
N ASN A 34 -0.76 -24.24 8.10
CA ASN A 34 -1.98 -23.93 8.84
C ASN A 34 -1.71 -23.30 10.22
N GLU A 35 -0.50 -23.42 10.75
CA GLU A 35 -0.10 -22.77 12.01
C GLU A 35 0.33 -21.31 11.81
N ALA A 36 0.92 -20.99 10.65
CA ALA A 36 1.25 -19.61 10.27
C ALA A 36 0.01 -18.72 10.01
N ALA A 37 -1.19 -19.32 9.90
CA ALA A 37 -2.44 -18.61 9.68
C ALA A 37 -3.11 -18.11 10.99
N LEU A 38 -2.56 -18.44 12.16
CA LEU A 38 -3.05 -18.02 13.48
C LEU A 38 -2.23 -16.88 14.09
N THR A 39 -1.68 -15.98 13.27
CA THR A 39 -1.41 -14.62 13.78
C THR A 39 -2.76 -13.93 13.97
N THR A 40 -3.47 -14.27 15.04
CA THR A 40 -4.50 -13.42 15.63
C THR A 40 -3.84 -12.08 15.83
N ARG A 41 -4.11 -11.16 14.89
CA ARG A 41 -3.80 -9.75 15.06
C ARG A 41 -4.51 -9.39 16.35
N VAL A 42 -3.76 -9.26 17.44
CA VAL A 42 -4.26 -8.67 18.68
C VAL A 42 -4.97 -7.40 18.20
N PRO A 43 -6.28 -7.25 18.45
CA PRO A 43 -6.97 -6.03 18.06
C PRO A 43 -6.16 -4.95 18.74
N ASN A 44 -5.46 -4.17 17.93
CA ASN A 44 -4.62 -3.10 18.43
C ASN A 44 -5.64 -2.24 19.16
N LYS A 45 -5.67 -2.29 20.50
CA LYS A 45 -6.38 -1.31 21.32
C LYS A 45 -5.56 -0.04 21.19
N ALA A 46 -5.49 0.44 19.95
CA ALA A 46 -4.71 1.55 19.52
C ALA A 46 -5.22 2.68 20.38
N MET A 47 -4.30 3.29 21.13
CA MET A 47 -4.58 4.42 22.00
C MET A 47 -5.54 5.34 21.27
N ILE A 48 -6.77 5.41 21.78
CA ILE A 48 -7.77 6.31 21.22
C ILE A 48 -7.25 7.71 21.55
N PRO A 49 -6.92 8.52 20.55
CA PRO A 49 -6.35 9.82 20.81
C PRO A 49 -7.42 10.69 21.45
N THR A 50 -7.05 11.41 22.51
CA THR A 50 -7.91 12.42 23.13
C THR A 50 -8.36 13.41 22.06
N PRO A 51 -9.65 13.79 22.03
CA PRO A 51 -10.14 14.78 21.08
C PRO A 51 -9.36 16.09 21.23
N ARG A 52 -8.96 16.70 20.10
CA ARG A 52 -8.08 17.89 20.09
C ARG A 52 -8.76 19.06 19.41
N GLY A 53 -8.80 20.20 20.10
CA GLY A 53 -9.29 21.47 19.55
C GLY A 53 -10.72 21.34 19.02
N LYS A 54 -10.86 21.48 17.70
CA LYS A 54 -12.17 21.45 17.00
C LYS A 54 -12.66 20.03 16.68
N PHE A 55 -11.83 19.02 16.90
CA PHE A 55 -12.12 17.63 16.55
C PHE A 55 -12.58 16.86 17.78
N ASP A 56 -13.77 17.18 18.27
CA ASP A 56 -14.46 16.51 19.38
C ASP A 56 -15.43 15.43 18.89
N SER A 57 -16.02 15.65 17.72
CA SER A 57 -17.03 14.79 17.12
C SER A 57 -16.51 14.09 15.86
N PRO A 58 -16.90 12.82 15.61
CA PRO A 58 -16.59 12.14 14.35
C PRO A 58 -17.16 12.87 13.14
N VAL A 59 -18.25 13.64 13.31
CA VAL A 59 -18.88 14.42 12.25
C VAL A 59 -17.91 15.49 11.73
N VAL A 60 -17.40 16.33 12.62
CA VAL A 60 -16.46 17.41 12.28
C VAL A 60 -15.19 16.85 11.63
N PHE A 61 -14.72 15.70 12.12
CA PHE A 61 -13.56 15.02 11.56
C PHE A 61 -13.78 14.56 10.12
N LEU A 62 -14.91 13.88 9.84
CA LEU A 62 -15.23 13.34 8.53
C LEU A 62 -15.54 14.42 7.50
N GLU A 63 -16.14 15.53 7.92
CA GLU A 63 -16.36 16.71 7.07
C GLU A 63 -15.03 17.36 6.69
N THR A 64 -14.11 17.51 7.64
CA THR A 64 -12.82 18.19 7.41
C THR A 64 -11.91 17.43 6.43
N ILE A 65 -11.88 16.10 6.49
CA ILE A 65 -11.06 15.28 5.56
C ILE A 65 -11.65 15.21 4.14
N GLY A 66 -12.95 15.51 3.99
CA GLY A 66 -13.70 15.53 2.74
C GLY A 66 -13.67 14.22 1.95
N ARG A 67 -13.60 14.32 0.62
CA ARG A 67 -13.60 13.19 -0.34
C ARG A 67 -14.84 12.29 -0.25
N GLY A 68 -15.99 12.92 0.06
CA GLY A 68 -17.26 12.22 0.21
C GLY A 68 -17.38 11.40 1.49
N CYS A 69 -16.53 11.68 2.51
CA CYS A 69 -16.69 11.09 3.83
C CYS A 69 -17.77 11.79 4.67
N GLU A 70 -18.18 13.00 4.29
CA GLU A 70 -19.32 13.75 4.85
C GLU A 70 -20.62 12.93 4.86
N LYS A 71 -20.82 12.03 3.89
CA LYS A 71 -22.02 11.18 3.79
C LYS A 71 -22.00 9.97 4.72
N LEU A 72 -20.88 9.76 5.42
CA LEU A 72 -20.66 8.59 6.27
C LEU A 72 -20.81 8.92 7.76
N THR A 73 -21.14 10.17 8.09
CA THR A 73 -21.35 10.66 9.46
C THR A 73 -22.39 9.80 10.19
N ASP A 74 -23.49 9.45 9.53
CA ASP A 74 -24.58 8.66 10.10
C ASP A 74 -24.16 7.23 10.52
N LYS A 75 -23.03 6.75 10.01
CA LYS A 75 -22.51 5.41 10.29
C LYS A 75 -21.62 5.37 11.54
N PHE A 76 -21.09 6.50 11.98
CA PHE A 76 -20.19 6.59 13.13
C PHE A 76 -20.87 7.38 14.25
N LYS A 77 -21.20 6.68 15.34
CA LYS A 77 -21.89 7.28 16.50
C LYS A 77 -20.94 8.09 17.37
N ASP A 78 -19.84 7.45 17.78
CA ASP A 78 -18.92 8.00 18.77
C ASP A 78 -17.52 8.18 18.21
N TRP A 79 -16.75 9.05 18.87
CA TRP A 79 -15.33 9.25 18.59
C TRP A 79 -14.55 7.93 18.72
N ASP A 80 -14.78 7.19 19.80
CA ASP A 80 -14.14 5.92 20.06
C ASP A 80 -14.45 4.89 18.97
N HIS A 81 -15.69 4.86 18.49
CA HIS A 81 -16.11 3.97 17.41
C HIS A 81 -15.36 4.26 16.10
N LEU A 82 -15.09 5.53 15.78
CA LEU A 82 -14.33 5.92 14.59
C LEU A 82 -12.88 5.41 14.66
N PHE A 83 -12.22 5.53 15.82
CA PHE A 83 -10.81 5.14 15.97
C PHE A 83 -10.63 3.65 16.20
N GLN A 84 -11.62 2.96 16.77
CA GLN A 84 -11.59 1.51 16.97
C GLN A 84 -11.98 0.73 15.72
N ALA A 85 -12.66 1.36 14.75
CA ALA A 85 -13.10 0.69 13.54
C ALA A 85 -11.92 0.26 12.65
N ASP A 86 -11.88 -1.04 12.36
CA ASP A 86 -10.92 -1.66 11.45
C ASP A 86 -11.44 -1.73 10.02
N GLY A 87 -10.54 -1.87 9.06
CA GLY A 87 -10.89 -1.92 7.65
C GLY A 87 -11.93 -3.00 7.28
N PRO A 88 -11.78 -4.27 7.70
CA PRO A 88 -12.80 -5.29 7.48
C PRO A 88 -14.14 -4.92 8.12
N THR A 89 -14.13 -4.44 9.36
CA THR A 89 -15.35 -4.05 10.07
C THR A 89 -16.12 -2.92 9.37
N MET A 90 -15.41 -1.93 8.81
CA MET A 90 -16.00 -0.85 8.01
C MET A 90 -16.64 -1.34 6.72
N LYS A 91 -16.12 -2.42 6.13
CA LYS A 91 -16.72 -3.05 4.95
C LYS A 91 -17.98 -3.81 5.34
N ASP A 92 -17.87 -4.69 6.33
CA ASP A 92 -18.88 -5.70 6.60
C ASP A 92 -20.06 -5.14 7.42
N LYS A 93 -19.80 -4.25 8.40
CA LYS A 93 -20.85 -3.66 9.25
C LYS A 93 -21.38 -2.34 8.72
N LEU A 94 -20.51 -1.48 8.18
CA LEU A 94 -20.89 -0.12 7.76
C LEU A 94 -21.16 0.00 6.25
N GLY A 95 -20.72 -0.97 5.44
CA GLY A 95 -20.91 -0.96 3.98
C GLY A 95 -20.07 0.11 3.26
N ILE A 96 -18.95 0.56 3.84
CA ILE A 96 -18.17 1.68 3.31
C ILE A 96 -17.31 1.24 2.10
N GLY A 97 -17.27 2.08 1.07
CA GLY A 97 -16.45 1.85 -0.12
C GLY A 97 -14.95 1.81 0.17
N LEU A 98 -14.20 1.04 -0.63
CA LEU A 98 -12.76 0.81 -0.39
C LEU A 98 -11.92 2.11 -0.38
N LYS A 99 -12.28 3.10 -1.21
CA LYS A 99 -11.58 4.40 -1.26
C LYS A 99 -11.75 5.20 0.03
N GLN A 100 -12.99 5.35 0.49
CA GLN A 100 -13.32 6.08 1.72
C GLN A 100 -12.72 5.39 2.94
N ARG A 101 -12.83 4.07 3.04
CA ARG A 101 -12.22 3.30 4.13
C ARG A 101 -10.71 3.54 4.23
N LYS A 102 -9.97 3.41 3.12
CA LYS A 102 -8.52 3.66 3.11
C LYS A 102 -8.20 5.10 3.50
N TRP A 103 -9.03 6.05 3.08
CA TRP A 103 -8.88 7.46 3.40
C TRP A 103 -9.08 7.74 4.89
N ILE A 104 -10.16 7.22 5.48
CA ILE A 104 -10.47 7.36 6.91
C ILE A 104 -9.34 6.74 7.74
N LEU A 105 -8.94 5.50 7.45
CA LEU A 105 -7.85 4.82 8.18
C LEU A 105 -6.50 5.54 8.08
N MET A 106 -6.20 6.13 6.91
CA MET A 106 -5.00 6.94 6.76
C MET A 106 -5.06 8.18 7.67
N TRP A 107 -6.21 8.85 7.74
CA TRP A 107 -6.38 10.05 8.56
C TRP A 107 -6.44 9.76 10.05
N THR A 108 -7.10 8.70 10.49
CA THR A 108 -7.10 8.30 11.90
C THR A 108 -5.68 7.97 12.37
N ASN A 109 -4.87 7.31 11.53
CA ASN A 109 -3.45 7.09 11.82
C ASN A 109 -2.65 8.39 11.86
N LYS A 110 -2.86 9.33 10.93
CA LYS A 110 -2.23 10.66 10.98
C LYS A 110 -2.60 11.43 12.25
N PHE A 111 -3.86 11.35 12.66
CA PHE A 111 -4.34 12.00 13.87
C PHE A 111 -3.71 11.44 15.14
N ARG A 112 -3.49 10.11 15.19
CA ARG A 112 -2.70 9.44 16.25
C ARG A 112 -1.25 9.93 16.29
N LEU A 113 -0.67 10.28 15.15
CA LEU A 113 0.67 10.86 15.04
C LEU A 113 0.73 12.36 15.38
N GLY A 114 -0.38 12.97 15.81
CA GLY A 114 -0.44 14.40 16.16
C GLY A 114 -0.63 15.34 14.96
N ILE A 115 -0.93 14.81 13.77
CA ILE A 115 -1.21 15.63 12.58
C ILE A 115 -2.71 15.92 12.52
N ASP A 116 -3.06 17.20 12.51
CA ASP A 116 -4.47 17.59 12.46
C ASP A 116 -5.08 17.42 11.06
N PRO A 117 -6.36 17.03 10.97
CA PRO A 117 -7.03 16.80 9.69
C PRO A 117 -7.22 18.09 8.91
N TYR A 118 -7.01 18.01 7.60
CA TYR A 118 -7.28 19.10 6.67
C TYR A 118 -7.67 18.56 5.30
N PHE A 119 -8.35 19.37 4.50
CA PHE A 119 -8.79 18.96 3.18
C PHE A 119 -7.62 18.94 2.17
N ILE A 120 -7.23 17.74 1.74
CA ILE A 120 -6.24 17.56 0.66
C ILE A 120 -6.95 17.60 -0.69
N SER A 121 -6.87 18.77 -1.33
CA SER A 121 -7.43 18.99 -2.67
C SER A 121 -6.91 17.97 -3.69
N THR A 122 -7.77 17.57 -4.61
CA THR A 122 -7.36 16.71 -5.72
C THR A 122 -6.58 17.55 -6.72
N SER A 123 -5.41 17.05 -7.13
CA SER A 123 -4.67 17.69 -8.22
C SER A 123 -5.54 17.69 -9.48
N LYS A 124 -5.71 18.87 -10.08
CA LYS A 124 -6.34 19.00 -11.39
C LYS A 124 -5.46 18.26 -12.38
N LYS A 125 -5.94 17.16 -12.94
CA LYS A 125 -5.23 16.51 -14.05
C LYS A 125 -5.10 17.52 -15.17
N HIS A 126 -3.86 17.79 -15.58
CA HIS A 126 -3.60 18.52 -16.80
C HIS A 126 -3.81 17.56 -17.97
N THR A 127 -5.07 17.33 -18.34
CA THR A 127 -5.49 16.56 -19.51
C THR A 127 -5.16 17.36 -20.78
N MET A 128 -3.87 17.51 -21.06
CA MET A 128 -3.46 17.78 -22.44
C MET A 128 -3.23 16.44 -23.11
N SER A 129 -3.93 16.22 -24.22
CA SER A 129 -3.65 15.11 -25.11
C SER A 129 -2.19 15.16 -25.56
N ARG A 130 -1.62 14.01 -25.96
CA ARG A 130 -0.26 13.94 -26.52
C ARG A 130 -0.08 14.94 -27.65
N VAL A 131 -1.10 15.09 -28.50
CA VAL A 131 -1.13 16.06 -29.61
C VAL A 131 -1.03 17.50 -29.09
N GLN A 132 -1.84 17.88 -28.10
CA GLN A 132 -1.79 19.21 -27.50
C GLN A 132 -0.44 19.49 -26.81
N ARG A 133 0.16 18.48 -26.18
CA ARG A 133 1.49 18.58 -25.56
C ARG A 133 2.58 18.80 -26.62
N LEU A 134 2.55 18.07 -27.73
CA LEU A 134 3.50 18.22 -28.85
C LEU A 134 3.35 19.57 -29.55
N ALA A 135 2.12 20.02 -29.80
CA ALA A 135 1.84 21.33 -30.38
C ALA A 135 2.41 22.47 -29.49
N ARG A 136 2.26 22.36 -28.17
CA ARG A 136 2.85 23.30 -27.21
C ARG A 136 4.38 23.30 -27.26
N ILE A 137 5.01 22.12 -27.35
CA ILE A 137 6.47 22.00 -27.49
C ILE A 137 6.96 22.66 -28.78
N LYS A 138 6.30 22.39 -29.92
CA LYS A 138 6.66 22.96 -31.22
C LYS A 138 6.60 24.50 -31.20
N ARG A 139 5.53 25.07 -30.63
CA ARG A 139 5.38 26.53 -30.46
C ARG A 139 6.49 27.14 -29.58
N ARG A 140 6.88 26.47 -28.49
CA ARG A 140 7.97 26.94 -27.62
C ARG A 140 9.33 26.94 -28.33
N ARG A 141 9.60 25.94 -29.16
CA ARG A 141 10.85 25.87 -29.94
C ARG A 141 10.94 26.97 -31.00
N ALA A 142 9.86 27.21 -31.74
CA ALA A 142 9.81 28.26 -32.76
C ALA A 142 10.03 29.67 -32.19
N LYS A 143 9.53 29.95 -30.98
CA LYS A 143 9.77 31.23 -30.28
C LYS A 143 11.21 31.43 -29.81
N LYS A 144 11.98 30.35 -29.58
CA LYS A 144 13.37 30.44 -29.10
C LYS A 144 14.37 30.67 -30.24
N GLN A 145 13.96 30.40 -31.48
CA GLN A 145 14.77 30.62 -32.68
C GLN A 145 14.60 32.03 -33.27
N LYS A 146 13.68 32.82 -32.72
CA LYS A 146 13.55 34.26 -32.98
C LYS A 146 14.21 35.00 -31.83
#